data_AF-A0A4P8L4I2-F1
#
_entry.id   AF-A0A4P8L4I2-F1
#
_cell.length_a   1.000
_cell.length_b   1.000
_cell.length_c   1.000
_cell.angle_alpha   90.00
_cell.angle_beta   90.00
_cell.angle_gamma   90.00
#
_symmetry.space_group_name_H-M   'P 1'
#
loop_
_entity.id
_entity.type
_entity.pdbx_description
1 polymer ?
#
loop_
_entity_poly.entity_id
_entity_poly.type
_entity_poly.pdbx_seq_one_letter_code
_entity_poly.pdbx_strand_id
1 'polypeptide(L)' 'METVEKPGLMEDLSFVTDPRVVAKTRHKLIDIVVITLCAVLAGADEWTEIAEFGRIQCTSRSLKEVIL' A
#
# COMPACT_ATOMS: atom_id res chain seq x y z
N MET A 1 30.62 14.82 -0.38
CA MET A 1 29.98 13.50 -0.29
C MET A 1 28.53 13.82 0.08
N GLU A 2 27.68 13.90 -0.94
CA GLU A 2 26.30 14.36 -0.79
C GLU A 2 25.53 13.25 -0.05
N THR A 3 25.16 13.50 1.20
CA THR A 3 24.18 12.68 1.89
C THR A 3 22.83 13.07 1.29
N VAL A 4 22.29 12.23 0.43
CA VAL A 4 20.94 12.42 -0.09
C VAL A 4 19.99 12.32 1.10
N GLU A 5 19.47 13.47 1.53
CA GLU A 5 18.29 13.62 2.37
C GLU A 5 17.14 12.95 1.60
N LYS A 6 17.01 11.64 1.72
CA LYS A 6 16.09 10.87 0.89
C LYS A 6 14.67 11.20 1.36
N PRO A 7 13.81 11.79 0.52
CA PRO A 7 12.42 12.01 0.88
C PRO A 7 11.83 10.68 1.36
N GLY A 8 10.94 10.73 2.35
CA GLY A 8 10.28 9.54 2.83
C GLY A 8 9.56 8.85 1.66
N LEU A 9 9.39 7.54 1.75
CA LEU A 9 8.75 6.73 0.70
C LEU A 9 7.37 7.30 0.26
N MET A 10 6.69 8.03 1.15
CA MET A 10 5.43 8.72 0.86
C MET A 10 5.58 9.91 -0.10
N GLU A 11 6.68 10.65 -0.02
CA GLU A 11 6.94 11.82 -0.85
C GLU A 11 7.34 11.40 -2.27
N ASP A 12 8.17 10.36 -2.41
CA ASP A 12 8.50 9.76 -3.72
C ASP A 12 7.25 9.20 -4.42
N LEU A 13 6.37 8.54 -3.66
CA LEU A 13 5.13 7.96 -4.20
C LEU A 13 4.02 9.00 -4.41
N SER A 14 4.15 10.21 -3.88
CA SER A 14 3.18 11.29 -4.09
C SER A 14 3.14 11.80 -5.53
N PHE A 15 4.25 11.67 -6.27
CA PHE A 15 4.34 12.01 -7.68
C PHE A 15 3.65 10.99 -8.60
N VAL A 16 3.42 9.77 -8.10
CA VAL A 16 2.73 8.73 -8.88
C VAL A 16 1.26 9.12 -9.02
N THR A 17 0.89 9.58 -10.21
CA THR A 17 -0.50 9.83 -10.57
C THR A 17 -1.22 8.49 -10.66
N ASP A 18 -2.25 8.31 -9.85
CA ASP A 18 -3.00 7.06 -9.80
C ASP A 18 -3.76 6.82 -11.13
N PRO A 19 -3.40 5.82 -11.94
CA PRO A 19 -4.07 5.56 -13.22
C PRO A 19 -5.44 4.88 -13.05
N ARG A 20 -5.82 4.55 -11.81
CA ARG A 20 -7.06 3.84 -11.50
C ARG A 20 -8.24 4.81 -11.63
N VAL A 21 -9.41 4.25 -11.96
CA VAL A 21 -10.64 5.03 -12.11
C VAL A 21 -11.06 5.56 -10.74
N VAL A 22 -11.06 6.89 -10.58
CA VAL A 22 -11.33 7.61 -9.31
C VAL A 22 -12.64 7.17 -8.63
N ALA A 23 -13.64 6.74 -9.39
CA ALA A 23 -14.94 6.25 -8.87
C ALA A 23 -14.97 4.75 -8.52
N LYS A 24 -13.87 4.00 -8.75
CA LYS A 24 -13.70 2.59 -8.40
C LYS A 24 -12.58 2.35 -7.39
N THR A 25 -11.95 3.42 -6.91
CA THR A 25 -10.87 3.36 -5.92
C THR A 25 -11.39 3.66 -4.52
N ARG A 26 -11.44 2.62 -3.68
CA ARG A 26 -11.74 2.75 -2.25
C ARG A 26 -10.50 3.08 -1.40
N HIS A 27 -9.30 2.84 -1.93
CA HIS A 27 -8.02 2.99 -1.22
C HIS A 27 -7.03 3.84 -1.98
N LYS A 28 -6.25 4.62 -1.22
CA LYS A 28 -5.10 5.34 -1.77
C LYS A 28 -4.09 4.33 -2.29
N LEU A 29 -3.49 4.62 -3.44
CA LEU A 29 -2.48 3.75 -4.06
C LEU A 29 -1.30 3.52 -3.11
N ILE A 30 -0.90 4.57 -2.41
CA ILE A 30 0.19 4.57 -1.43
C ILE A 30 -0.05 3.52 -0.32
N ASP A 31 -1.27 3.44 0.22
CA ASP A 31 -1.59 2.47 1.28
C ASP A 31 -1.41 1.03 0.78
N ILE A 32 -1.84 0.74 -0.46
CA ILE A 32 -1.69 -0.59 -1.08
C ILE A 32 -0.22 -0.93 -1.30
N VAL A 33 0.58 0.02 -1.80
CA VAL A 33 2.01 -0.19 -2.04
C VAL A 33 2.75 -0.44 -0.73
N VAL A 34 2.44 0.32 0.32
CA VAL A 34 3.05 0.15 1.64
C VAL A 34 2.67 -1.20 2.25
N ILE A 35 1.39 -1.61 2.17
CA ILE A 35 0.94 -2.92 2.67
C ILE A 35 1.64 -4.05 1.91
N THR A 36 1.73 -3.94 0.58
CA THR A 36 2.42 -4.93 -0.27
C THR A 36 3.88 -5.05 0.11
N LEU A 37 4.57 -3.91 0.29
CA LEU A 37 5.97 -3.89 0.70
C LEU A 37 6.17 -4.52 2.09
N CYS A 38 5.35 -4.14 3.07
CA CYS A 38 5.42 -4.71 4.42
C CYS A 38 5.14 -6.21 4.43
N ALA A 39 4.17 -6.68 3.64
CA ALA A 39 3.84 -8.09 3.53
C ALA A 39 4.96 -8.90 2.86
N VAL A 40 5.53 -8.40 1.75
CA VAL A 40 6.68 -9.04 1.10
C VAL A 40 7.90 -9.08 2.02
N LEU A 41 8.17 -8.01 2.77
CA LEU A 41 9.24 -8.00 3.78
C LEU A 41 8.97 -8.96 4.94
N ALA A 42 7.70 -9.22 5.26
CA ALA A 42 7.29 -10.23 6.24
C ALA A 42 7.30 -11.67 5.69
N GLY A 43 7.61 -11.86 4.41
CA GLY A 43 7.69 -13.17 3.76
C GLY A 43 6.40 -13.66 3.12
N ALA A 44 5.46 -12.77 2.82
CA ALA A 44 4.30 -13.10 1.98
C ALA A 44 4.72 -13.16 0.50
N ASP A 45 4.48 -14.30 -0.15
CA ASP A 45 4.82 -14.53 -1.56
C ASP A 45 3.58 -14.43 -2.45
N GLU A 46 2.39 -14.71 -1.91
CA GLU A 46 1.13 -14.65 -2.66
C GLU A 46 0.30 -13.41 -2.37
N TRP A 47 -0.45 -12.94 -3.39
CA TRP A 47 -1.40 -11.83 -3.26
C TRP A 47 -2.47 -12.09 -2.19
N THR A 48 -2.85 -13.35 -1.98
CA THR A 48 -3.80 -13.75 -0.94
C THR A 48 -3.25 -13.48 0.46
N GLU A 49 -1.96 -13.79 0.68
CA GLU A 49 -1.26 -13.57 1.94
C GLU A 49 -1.06 -12.08 2.21
N ILE A 50 -0.69 -11.32 1.17
CA ILE A 50 -0.59 -9.85 1.26
C ILE A 50 -1.94 -9.22 1.61
N ALA A 51 -3.02 -9.72 1.00
CA ALA A 51 -4.38 -9.28 1.26
C ALA A 51 -4.85 -9.67 2.68
N GLU A 52 -4.44 -10.82 3.19
CA GLU A 52 -4.67 -11.23 4.57
C GLU A 52 -3.87 -10.37 5.56
N PHE A 53 -2.60 -10.09 5.28
CA PHE A 53 -1.75 -9.20 6.05
C PHE A 53 -2.37 -7.80 6.18
N GLY A 54 -2.85 -7.23 5.06
CA GLY A 54 -3.57 -5.96 5.05
C GLY A 54 -4.87 -5.96 5.85
N ARG A 55 -5.60 -7.08 5.88
CA ARG A 55 -6.82 -7.23 6.69
C ARG A 55 -6.54 -7.30 8.19
N ILE A 56 -5.48 -8.00 8.59
CA ILE A 56 -5.11 -8.21 10.00
C ILE A 56 -4.56 -6.91 10.61
N GLN A 57 -3.68 -6.21 9.89
CA GLN A 57 -2.96 -5.07 10.44
C GLN A 57 -3.80 -3.77 10.47
N CYS A 58 -4.77 -3.61 9.57
CA CYS A 58 -5.60 -2.41 9.48
C CYS A 58 -6.99 -2.59 10.14
N THR A 59 -7.02 -2.78 11.46
CA THR A 59 -8.25 -2.69 12.26
C THR A 59 -8.66 -1.21 12.49
N SER A 60 -8.76 -0.43 11.41
CA SER A 60 -9.40 0.89 11.44
C SER A 60 -10.31 1.04 10.22
N ARG A 61 -11.51 0.47 10.36
CA ARG A 61 -12.80 0.92 9.80
C ARG A 61 -12.93 1.25 8.30
N SER A 62 -12.09 0.77 7.36
CA SER A 62 -12.42 0.99 5.94
C SER A 62 -11.81 0.00 4.96
N LEU A 63 -11.74 -1.30 5.27
CA LEU A 63 -11.18 -2.31 4.35
C LEU A 63 -12.00 -3.60 4.26
N LYS A 64 -13.27 -3.61 4.70
CA LYS A 64 -14.14 -4.80 4.58
C LYS A 64 -14.51 -5.16 3.13
N GLU A 65 -14.11 -4.32 2.17
CA GLU A 65 -14.64 -4.26 0.82
C GLU A 65 -13.54 -4.24 -0.27
N VAL A 66 -12.33 -4.72 0.06
CA VAL A 66 -11.16 -4.77 -0.84
C VAL A 66 -10.92 -6.14 -1.45
N ILE A 67 -11.43 -7.19 -0.81
CA ILE A 67 -11.14 -8.58 -1.19
C ILE A 67 -12.44 -9.31 -1.60
N LEU A 68 -13.49 -8.53 -1.91
CA LEU A 68 -14.71 -8.95 -2.60
C LEU A 68 -15.12 -7.88 -3.61
#